data_AF-A0A0B4EVK5-F1
#
_entry.id   AF-A0A0B4EVK5-F1
#
_cell.length_a   1.000
_cell.length_b   1.000
_cell.length_c   1.000
_cell.angle_alpha   90.00
_cell.angle_beta   90.00
_cell.angle_gamma   90.00
#
_symmetry.space_group_name_H-M   'P 1'
#
loop_
_entity.id
_entity.type
_entity.pdbx_description
1 polymer ?
#
loop_
_entity_poly.entity_id
_entity_poly.type
_entity_poly.pdbx_seq_one_letter_code
_entity_poly.pdbx_strand_id
1 'polypeptide(L)'
;MIERVQRPTLIIAPNKTLAAQLYQEYKAFFPDNAVEYFVSYYDYYQPEAYIKTTDTYIEKDSAVNEEIDKLRNAATAALIMRKDVIIVASVSAIYGLGSPEIYKKMTIPIDLKTGILRAKLIERLIALRYERNDMNFIRGSFRVKGDVIDIYPSYLETGYRLEFWGDDLEAISEIHTLTGEKIKKI
;
A
#
# COMPACT_ATOMS: atom_id res chain seq x y z
N MET A 1 -11.97 -24.43 1.74
CA MET A 1 -13.26 -23.70 1.76
C MET A 1 -13.18 -22.42 0.96
N ILE A 2 -12.16 -21.56 1.18
CA ILE A 2 -11.95 -20.30 0.41
C ILE A 2 -12.04 -20.52 -1.10
N GLU A 3 -11.27 -21.47 -1.63
CA GLU A 3 -11.27 -21.82 -3.05
C GLU A 3 -12.65 -22.24 -3.58
N ARG A 4 -13.50 -22.84 -2.75
CA ARG A 4 -14.83 -23.27 -3.19
C ARG A 4 -15.83 -22.12 -3.23
N VAL A 5 -15.70 -21.15 -2.31
CA VAL A 5 -16.66 -20.04 -2.19
C VAL A 5 -16.30 -18.83 -3.04
N GLN A 6 -15.02 -18.67 -3.43
CA GLN A 6 -14.56 -17.59 -4.32
C GLN A 6 -14.97 -16.18 -3.83
N ARG A 7 -14.77 -15.90 -2.53
CA ARG A 7 -15.07 -14.61 -1.90
C ARG A 7 -13.83 -14.03 -1.21
N PRO A 8 -13.68 -12.69 -1.18
CA PRO A 8 -12.70 -12.05 -0.30
C PRO A 8 -12.85 -12.57 1.12
N THR A 9 -11.75 -12.98 1.74
CA THR A 9 -11.76 -13.66 3.04
C THR A 9 -10.84 -12.94 4.03
N LEU A 10 -11.36 -12.66 5.22
CA LEU A 10 -10.59 -12.15 6.36
C LEU A 10 -10.37 -13.29 7.35
N ILE A 11 -9.11 -13.55 7.67
CA ILE A 11 -8.69 -14.53 8.68
C ILE A 11 -8.17 -13.74 9.88
N ILE A 12 -8.80 -13.91 11.04
CA ILE A 12 -8.41 -13.22 12.28
C ILE A 12 -7.62 -14.17 13.16
N ALA A 13 -6.40 -13.78 13.50
CA ALA A 13 -5.51 -14.48 14.41
C ALA A 13 -5.39 -13.72 15.75
N PRO A 14 -5.28 -14.43 16.89
CA PRO A 14 -5.22 -13.83 18.22
C PRO A 14 -3.89 -13.12 18.52
N ASN A 15 -2.82 -13.39 17.77
CA ASN A 15 -1.51 -12.78 17.98
C ASN A 15 -0.73 -12.63 16.66
N LYS A 16 0.30 -11.76 16.67
CA LYS A 16 1.12 -11.46 15.48
C LYS A 16 1.92 -12.68 14.99
N THR A 17 2.35 -13.56 15.89
CA THR A 17 3.16 -14.75 15.54
C THR A 17 2.35 -15.72 14.69
N LEU A 18 1.17 -16.09 15.14
CA LEU A 18 0.27 -16.98 14.39
C LEU A 18 -0.24 -16.31 13.12
N ALA A 19 -0.52 -15.01 13.15
CA ALA A 19 -0.89 -14.26 11.95
C ALA A 19 0.22 -14.36 10.87
N ALA A 20 1.48 -14.19 11.26
CA ALA A 20 2.60 -14.29 10.33
C ALA A 20 2.76 -15.70 9.77
N GLN A 21 2.62 -16.74 10.60
CA GLN A 21 2.65 -18.14 10.16
C GLN A 21 1.58 -18.43 9.11
N LEU A 22 0.32 -18.08 9.42
CA LEU A 22 -0.80 -18.24 8.50
C LEU A 22 -0.56 -17.44 7.21
N TYR A 23 -0.09 -16.20 7.29
CA TYR A 23 0.21 -15.41 6.10
C TYR A 23 1.19 -16.13 5.15
N GLN A 24 2.27 -16.73 5.68
CA GLN A 24 3.22 -17.48 4.87
C GLN A 24 2.61 -18.76 4.28
N GLU A 25 1.85 -19.52 5.07
CA GLU A 25 1.18 -20.73 4.59
C GLU A 25 0.16 -20.43 3.49
N TYR A 26 -0.69 -19.42 3.67
CA TYR A 26 -1.68 -19.03 2.67
C TYR A 26 -1.03 -18.47 1.41
N LYS A 27 0.09 -17.76 1.53
CA LYS A 27 0.85 -17.28 0.36
C LYS A 27 1.43 -18.44 -0.45
N ALA A 28 1.85 -19.53 0.22
CA ALA A 28 2.29 -20.75 -0.46
C ALA A 28 1.12 -21.52 -1.10
N PHE A 29 -0.05 -21.55 -0.46
CA PHE A 29 -1.25 -22.21 -0.99
C PHE A 29 -1.89 -21.46 -2.16
N PHE A 30 -1.80 -20.12 -2.18
CA PHE A 30 -2.47 -19.25 -3.15
C PHE A 30 -1.48 -18.27 -3.81
N PRO A 31 -0.49 -18.78 -4.59
CA PRO A 31 0.60 -17.96 -5.11
C PRO A 31 0.17 -16.86 -6.11
N ASP A 32 -0.96 -17.08 -6.81
CA ASP A 32 -1.48 -16.14 -7.82
C ASP A 32 -2.54 -15.17 -7.27
N ASN A 33 -3.05 -15.42 -6.05
CA ASN A 33 -4.03 -14.56 -5.39
C ASN A 33 -3.36 -13.49 -4.53
N ALA A 34 -4.10 -12.43 -4.18
CA ALA A 34 -3.61 -11.44 -3.23
C ALA A 34 -3.77 -11.95 -1.80
N VAL A 35 -2.71 -12.59 -1.30
CA VAL A 35 -2.59 -12.91 0.11
C VAL A 35 -1.86 -11.75 0.79
N GLU A 36 -2.53 -11.11 1.74
CA GLU A 36 -2.12 -9.84 2.35
C GLU A 36 -2.07 -9.94 3.87
N TYR A 37 -1.30 -9.06 4.50
CA TYR A 37 -1.03 -9.07 5.94
C TYR A 37 -1.45 -7.77 6.62
N PHE A 38 -2.27 -7.86 7.67
CA PHE A 38 -2.84 -6.68 8.34
C PHE A 38 -2.79 -6.77 9.87
N VAL A 39 -1.71 -6.28 10.46
CA VAL A 39 -1.53 -6.21 11.92
C VAL A 39 -1.15 -4.79 12.34
N SER A 40 -1.07 -4.52 13.64
CA SER A 40 -0.55 -3.23 14.13
C SER A 40 0.86 -2.98 13.58
N TYR A 41 1.04 -1.85 12.91
CA TYR A 41 2.33 -1.39 12.39
C TYR A 41 3.25 -0.84 13.49
N TYR A 42 2.81 -0.80 14.76
CA TYR A 42 3.69 -0.41 15.84
C TYR A 42 4.55 -1.60 16.30
N ASP A 43 5.86 -1.42 16.29
CA ASP A 43 6.82 -2.32 16.96
C ASP A 43 6.75 -2.13 18.47
N TYR A 44 6.64 -0.87 18.90
CA TYR A 44 6.39 -0.46 20.27
C TYR A 44 5.26 0.57 20.31
N TYR A 45 4.38 0.46 21.29
CA TYR A 45 3.28 1.40 21.48
C TYR A 45 2.93 1.56 22.96
N GLN A 46 3.09 2.78 23.45
CA GLN A 46 2.61 3.24 24.74
C GLN A 46 1.41 4.17 24.50
N PRO A 47 0.21 3.80 24.97
CA PRO A 47 -0.94 4.70 24.88
C PRO A 47 -0.75 5.89 25.81
N GLU A 48 -1.35 7.01 25.42
CA GLU A 48 -1.55 8.13 26.32
C GLU A 48 -2.48 7.72 27.47
N ALA A 49 -2.09 8.00 28.71
CA ALA A 49 -2.87 7.66 29.87
C ALA A 49 -2.64 8.62 31.03
N TYR A 50 -3.63 8.76 31.90
CA TYR A 50 -3.48 9.49 33.16
C TYR A 50 -3.77 8.54 34.33
N ILE A 51 -2.79 8.34 35.20
CA ILE A 51 -2.86 7.50 36.39
C ILE A 51 -3.18 8.38 37.60
N LYS A 52 -4.46 8.39 37.98
CA LYS A 52 -4.96 9.22 39.08
C LYS A 52 -4.30 8.93 40.43
N THR A 53 -3.98 7.68 40.74
CA THR A 53 -3.43 7.28 42.04
C THR A 53 -2.04 7.86 42.30
N THR A 54 -1.27 8.09 41.25
CA THR A 54 0.10 8.64 41.32
C THR A 54 0.18 10.05 40.73
N ASP A 55 -0.97 10.63 40.37
CA ASP A 55 -1.08 11.90 39.64
C ASP A 55 -0.09 11.99 38.46
N THR A 56 0.01 10.91 37.68
CA THR A 56 1.01 10.78 36.62
C THR A 56 0.34 10.78 35.26
N TYR A 57 0.75 11.71 34.41
CA TYR A 57 0.43 11.69 32.99
C TYR A 57 1.52 10.91 32.24
N ILE A 58 1.09 9.96 31.42
CA ILE A 58 1.91 9.13 30.55
C ILE A 58 1.65 9.62 29.13
N GLU A 59 2.68 10.20 28.53
CA GLU A 59 2.65 10.61 27.13
C GLU A 59 2.58 9.40 26.20
N LYS A 60 1.95 9.63 25.04
CA LYS A 60 1.99 8.68 23.94
C LYS A 60 3.43 8.59 23.42
N ASP A 61 3.92 7.36 23.34
CA ASP A 61 5.19 7.06 22.69
C ASP A 61 5.02 5.82 21.79
N SER A 62 5.65 5.81 20.62
CA SER A 62 5.47 4.72 19.67
C SER A 62 6.57 4.67 18.62
N ALA A 63 6.91 3.45 18.19
CA ALA A 63 7.79 3.20 17.06
C ALA A 63 7.02 2.49 15.93
N VAL A 64 7.05 3.06 14.73
CA VAL A 64 6.38 2.53 13.54
C VAL A 64 7.32 1.61 12.77
N ASN A 65 6.77 0.50 12.30
CA ASN A 65 7.41 -0.44 11.40
C ASN A 65 6.93 -0.19 9.97
N GLU A 66 7.80 0.40 9.16
CA GLU A 66 7.54 0.77 7.76
C GLU A 66 7.16 -0.41 6.87
N GLU A 67 7.67 -1.61 7.18
CA GLU A 67 7.35 -2.82 6.41
C GLU A 67 5.92 -3.28 6.68
N ILE A 68 5.49 -3.25 7.94
CA ILE A 68 4.11 -3.57 8.30
C ILE A 68 3.15 -2.51 7.78
N ASP A 69 3.51 -1.22 7.81
CA ASP A 69 2.66 -0.17 7.27
C ASP A 69 2.43 -0.35 5.75
N LYS A 70 3.49 -0.67 4.99
CA LYS A 70 3.35 -1.04 3.58
C LYS A 70 2.38 -2.21 3.39
N LEU A 71 2.54 -3.30 4.15
CA LEU A 71 1.67 -4.47 4.02
C LEU A 71 0.20 -4.13 4.31
N ARG A 72 -0.07 -3.22 5.25
CA ARG A 72 -1.43 -2.73 5.51
C ARG A 72 -1.99 -1.90 4.35
N ASN A 73 -1.16 -1.05 3.74
CA ASN A 73 -1.55 -0.30 2.55
C ASN A 73 -1.80 -1.25 1.36
N ALA A 74 -0.99 -2.31 1.21
CA ALA A 74 -1.20 -3.34 0.19
C ALA A 74 -2.53 -4.08 0.40
N ALA A 75 -2.84 -4.48 1.64
CA ALA A 75 -4.10 -5.13 1.99
C ALA A 75 -5.33 -4.29 1.63
N THR A 76 -5.31 -2.99 1.94
CA THR A 76 -6.43 -2.09 1.63
C THR A 76 -6.54 -1.80 0.14
N ALA A 77 -5.42 -1.63 -0.56
CA ALA A 77 -5.40 -1.47 -2.01
C ALA A 77 -5.93 -2.72 -2.74
N ALA A 78 -5.53 -3.93 -2.29
CA ALA A 78 -5.96 -5.19 -2.87
C ALA A 78 -7.49 -5.34 -2.85
N LEU A 79 -8.15 -4.98 -1.74
CA LEU A 79 -9.62 -5.01 -1.62
C LEU A 79 -10.34 -4.10 -2.62
N ILE A 80 -9.70 -3.01 -3.04
CA ILE A 80 -10.27 -2.07 -4.00
C ILE A 80 -10.04 -2.56 -5.44
N MET A 81 -8.88 -3.17 -5.70
CA MET A 81 -8.41 -3.49 -7.06
C MET A 81 -8.85 -4.87 -7.56
N ARG A 82 -9.02 -5.86 -6.67
CA ARG A 82 -9.33 -7.25 -7.06
C ARG A 82 -10.27 -7.95 -6.08
N LYS A 83 -10.85 -9.08 -6.51
CA LYS A 83 -11.85 -9.84 -5.72
C LYS A 83 -11.27 -11.06 -5.02
N ASP A 84 -10.14 -11.54 -5.47
CA ASP A 84 -9.46 -12.74 -4.97
C ASP A 84 -8.41 -12.36 -3.93
N VAL A 85 -8.91 -11.83 -2.82
CA VAL A 85 -8.11 -11.30 -1.71
C VAL A 85 -8.31 -12.15 -0.46
N ILE A 86 -7.21 -12.52 0.18
CA ILE A 86 -7.17 -13.16 1.49
C ILE A 86 -6.35 -12.26 2.40
N ILE A 87 -6.96 -11.73 3.46
CA ILE A 87 -6.26 -10.92 4.45
C ILE A 87 -6.09 -11.73 5.72
N VAL A 88 -4.84 -11.92 6.15
CA VAL A 88 -4.52 -12.45 7.47
C VAL A 88 -4.25 -11.28 8.41
N ALA A 89 -5.08 -11.16 9.45
CA ALA A 89 -5.09 -9.99 10.32
C ALA A 89 -5.07 -10.32 11.81
N SER A 90 -4.61 -9.37 12.62
CA SER A 90 -4.88 -9.37 14.06
C SER A 90 -6.18 -8.61 14.37
N VAL A 91 -6.48 -8.42 15.65
CA VAL A 91 -7.54 -7.49 16.10
C VAL A 91 -7.37 -6.07 15.57
N SER A 92 -6.23 -5.71 14.96
CA SER A 92 -6.11 -4.43 14.25
C SER A 92 -7.18 -4.24 13.17
N ALA A 93 -7.78 -5.31 12.63
CA ALA A 93 -8.85 -5.24 11.63
C ALA A 93 -10.16 -4.58 12.14
N ILE A 94 -10.34 -4.48 13.46
CA ILE A 94 -11.52 -3.82 14.06
C ILE A 94 -11.24 -2.38 14.51
N TYR A 95 -10.01 -1.90 14.34
CA TYR A 95 -9.65 -0.51 14.62
C TYR A 95 -9.96 0.39 13.42
N GLY A 96 -10.22 1.67 13.71
CA GLY A 96 -10.62 2.64 12.70
C GLY A 96 -9.60 2.79 11.57
N LEU A 97 -10.10 2.69 10.34
CA LEU A 97 -9.41 3.09 9.11
C LEU A 97 -10.24 4.21 8.47
N GLY A 98 -9.63 5.03 7.61
CA GLY A 98 -10.38 5.96 6.76
C GLY A 98 -11.44 5.23 5.91
N SER A 99 -12.51 5.93 5.54
CA SER A 99 -13.64 5.32 4.83
C SER A 99 -13.18 4.75 3.46
N PRO A 100 -13.67 3.55 3.06
CA PRO A 100 -13.36 2.96 1.76
C PRO A 100 -13.71 3.87 0.58
N GLU A 101 -14.80 4.65 0.69
CA GLU A 101 -15.22 5.61 -0.32
C GLU A 101 -14.19 6.73 -0.50
N ILE A 102 -13.59 7.20 0.60
CA ILE A 102 -12.51 8.20 0.54
C ILE A 102 -11.28 7.57 -0.12
N TYR A 103 -10.87 6.36 0.28
CA TYR A 103 -9.75 5.65 -0.35
C TYR A 103 -9.95 5.45 -1.85
N LYS A 104 -11.16 5.08 -2.28
CA LYS A 104 -11.50 4.93 -3.70
C LYS A 104 -11.41 6.25 -4.46
N LYS A 105 -11.87 7.37 -3.87
CA LYS A 105 -11.72 8.72 -4.46
C LYS A 105 -10.25 9.15 -4.54
N MET A 106 -9.44 8.69 -3.59
CA MET A 106 -7.99 8.92 -3.55
C MET A 106 -7.22 8.00 -4.51
N THR A 107 -7.87 7.09 -5.23
CA THR A 107 -7.20 6.26 -6.25
C THR A 107 -7.08 7.04 -7.56
N ILE A 108 -5.92 6.95 -8.22
CA ILE A 108 -5.71 7.49 -9.57
C ILE A 108 -5.88 6.34 -10.57
N PRO A 109 -7.07 6.18 -11.21
CA PRO A 109 -7.19 5.23 -12.30
C PRO A 109 -6.37 5.72 -13.49
N ILE A 110 -5.48 4.87 -13.99
CA ILE A 110 -4.67 5.13 -15.17
C ILE A 110 -4.82 3.92 -16.09
N ASP A 111 -5.24 4.17 -17.32
CA ASP A 111 -5.39 3.17 -18.38
C ASP A 111 -4.81 3.79 -19.66
N LEU A 112 -4.07 2.99 -20.45
CA LEU A 112 -3.49 3.43 -21.72
C LEU A 112 -4.56 3.92 -22.71
N LYS A 113 -5.78 3.37 -22.67
CA LYS A 113 -6.88 3.75 -23.55
C LYS A 113 -7.52 5.08 -23.17
N THR A 114 -7.61 5.38 -21.87
CA THR A 114 -8.20 6.64 -21.41
C THR A 114 -7.16 7.75 -21.29
N GLY A 115 -5.89 7.37 -21.11
CA GLY A 115 -4.79 8.28 -20.84
C GLY A 115 -4.94 9.06 -19.54
N ILE A 116 -3.95 9.90 -19.26
CA ILE A 116 -4.02 10.98 -18.28
C ILE A 116 -3.04 12.06 -18.70
N LEU A 117 -3.45 13.33 -18.63
CA LEU A 117 -2.52 14.43 -18.90
C LEU A 117 -1.40 14.42 -17.85
N ARG A 118 -0.17 14.64 -18.31
CA ARG A 118 1.02 14.63 -17.46
C ARG A 118 0.92 15.59 -16.28
N ALA A 119 0.50 16.84 -16.53
CA ALA A 119 0.32 17.84 -15.49
C ALA A 119 -0.74 17.43 -14.45
N LYS A 120 -1.84 16.82 -14.92
CA LYS A 120 -2.92 16.33 -14.06
C LYS A 120 -2.48 15.15 -13.19
N LEU A 121 -1.63 14.27 -13.70
CA LEU A 121 -1.07 13.18 -12.91
C LEU A 121 -0.21 13.72 -11.77
N ILE A 122 0.68 14.67 -12.05
CA ILE A 122 1.54 15.32 -11.04
C ILE A 122 0.69 16.01 -9.97
N GLU A 123 -0.31 16.79 -10.37
CA GLU A 123 -1.23 17.47 -9.45
C GLU A 123 -1.92 16.46 -8.50
N ARG A 124 -2.42 15.35 -9.05
CA ARG A 124 -3.09 14.31 -8.26
C ARG A 124 -2.12 13.60 -7.32
N LEU A 125 -0.88 13.32 -7.73
CA LEU A 125 0.13 12.72 -6.86
C LEU A 125 0.43 13.62 -5.66
N ILE A 126 0.61 14.93 -5.88
CA ILE A 126 0.83 15.91 -4.80
C ILE A 126 -0.38 15.97 -3.87
N ALA A 127 -1.61 15.97 -4.42
CA ALA A 127 -2.83 15.95 -3.62
C ALA A 127 -2.94 14.69 -2.72
N LEU A 128 -2.32 13.58 -3.14
CA LEU A 128 -2.20 12.33 -2.38
C LEU A 128 -0.97 12.27 -1.47
N ARG A 129 -0.29 13.42 -1.25
CA ARG A 129 0.90 13.54 -0.40
C ARG A 129 2.14 12.81 -0.92
N TYR A 130 2.19 12.48 -2.21
CA TYR A 130 3.45 12.03 -2.79
C TYR A 130 4.43 13.19 -2.91
N GLU A 131 5.69 12.93 -2.57
CA GLU A 131 6.76 13.90 -2.69
C GLU A 131 7.41 13.81 -4.07
N ARG A 132 7.68 14.95 -4.72
CA ARG A 132 8.51 14.95 -5.92
C ARG A 132 9.98 14.90 -5.49
N ASN A 133 10.68 13.82 -5.84
CA ASN A 133 12.08 13.65 -5.51
C ASN A 133 12.87 13.09 -6.69
N ASP A 134 13.47 13.99 -7.47
CA ASP A 134 14.21 13.64 -8.69
C ASP A 134 15.58 12.99 -8.41
N MET A 135 16.11 13.17 -7.19
CA MET A 135 17.43 12.68 -6.76
C MET A 135 17.35 11.34 -6.04
N ASN A 136 16.42 11.22 -5.08
CA ASN A 136 16.28 10.04 -4.22
C ASN A 136 14.89 9.42 -4.41
N PHE A 137 14.83 8.31 -5.14
CA PHE A 137 13.58 7.64 -5.47
C PHE A 137 13.20 6.65 -4.35
N ILE A 138 12.46 7.16 -3.38
CA ILE A 138 12.00 6.44 -2.19
C ILE A 138 10.49 6.18 -2.24
N ARG A 139 10.01 5.28 -1.39
CA ARG A 139 8.60 4.93 -1.28
C ARG A 139 7.76 6.18 -1.00
N GLY A 140 6.61 6.30 -1.69
CA GLY A 140 5.74 7.47 -1.56
C GLY A 140 6.26 8.72 -2.30
N SER A 141 7.26 8.57 -3.17
CA SER A 141 7.75 9.64 -4.03
C SER A 141 7.51 9.36 -5.51
N PHE A 142 7.63 10.42 -6.32
CA PHE A 142 7.69 10.32 -7.77
C PHE A 142 8.80 11.21 -8.31
N ARG A 143 9.28 10.90 -9.51
CA ARG A 143 10.30 11.69 -10.20
C ARG A 143 9.94 11.87 -11.66
N VAL A 144 10.46 12.94 -12.24
CA VAL A 144 10.16 13.35 -13.62
C VAL A 144 11.46 13.50 -14.39
N LYS A 145 11.61 12.72 -15.47
CA LYS A 145 12.79 12.74 -16.35
C LYS A 145 12.36 12.86 -17.80
N GLY A 146 12.46 14.07 -18.37
CA GLY A 146 11.95 14.32 -19.73
C GLY A 146 10.47 13.99 -19.80
N ASP A 147 10.08 13.07 -20.67
CA ASP A 147 8.69 12.62 -20.85
C ASP A 147 8.34 11.36 -20.06
N VAL A 148 9.15 11.03 -19.06
CA VAL A 148 8.95 9.87 -18.20
C VAL A 148 8.60 10.33 -16.79
N ILE A 149 7.54 9.76 -16.23
CA ILE A 149 7.20 9.85 -14.80
C ILE A 149 7.38 8.48 -14.17
N ASP A 150 8.32 8.38 -13.23
CA ASP A 150 8.44 7.20 -12.37
C ASP A 150 7.73 7.50 -11.04
N ILE A 151 6.88 6.57 -10.60
CA ILE A 151 6.12 6.65 -9.35
C ILE A 151 6.52 5.46 -8.49
N TYR A 152 6.83 5.68 -7.21
CA TYR A 152 7.06 4.62 -6.23
C TYR A 152 5.85 4.55 -5.29
N PRO A 153 4.88 3.63 -5.54
CA PRO A 153 3.70 3.51 -4.70
C PRO A 153 4.03 3.18 -3.24
N SER A 154 3.23 3.66 -2.30
CA SER A 154 3.43 3.42 -0.87
C SER A 154 3.25 1.96 -0.44
N TYR A 155 2.63 1.13 -1.29
CA TYR A 155 2.24 -0.24 -0.98
C TYR A 155 2.99 -1.31 -1.80
N LEU A 156 3.84 -0.91 -2.76
CA LEU A 156 4.61 -1.84 -3.58
C LEU A 156 6.10 -1.79 -3.23
N GLU A 157 6.84 -2.79 -3.68
CA GLU A 157 8.31 -2.79 -3.73
C GLU A 157 8.84 -2.30 -5.09
N THR A 158 8.02 -2.48 -6.12
CA THR A 158 8.29 -2.04 -7.49
C THR A 158 7.67 -0.66 -7.74
N GLY A 159 8.19 0.04 -8.74
CA GLY A 159 7.69 1.32 -9.19
C GLY A 159 6.90 1.16 -10.48
N TYR A 160 6.15 2.20 -10.84
CA TYR A 160 5.56 2.33 -12.17
C TYR A 160 6.32 3.40 -12.95
N ARG A 161 6.64 3.09 -14.21
CA ARG A 161 7.14 4.03 -15.21
C ARG A 161 6.04 4.33 -16.20
N LEU A 162 5.70 5.60 -16.34
CA LEU A 162 4.74 6.11 -17.31
C LEU A 162 5.51 6.93 -18.35
N GLU A 163 5.44 6.51 -19.60
CA GLU A 163 6.14 7.14 -20.73
C GLU A 163 5.11 7.92 -21.57
N PHE A 164 5.39 9.20 -21.78
CA PHE A 164 4.52 10.12 -22.50
C PHE A 164 5.13 10.54 -23.83
N TRP A 165 4.28 10.88 -24.79
CA TRP A 165 4.64 11.63 -25.99
C TRP A 165 3.81 12.92 -26.02
N GLY A 166 4.44 14.02 -25.63
CA GLY A 166 3.70 15.25 -25.32
C GLY A 166 2.77 15.03 -24.12
N ASP A 167 1.46 15.03 -24.37
CA ASP A 167 0.42 14.84 -23.35
C ASP A 167 -0.21 13.44 -23.39
N ASP A 168 0.14 12.61 -24.37
CA ASP A 168 -0.41 11.28 -24.56
C ASP A 168 0.42 10.23 -23.81
N LEU A 169 -0.25 9.38 -23.03
CA LEU A 169 0.38 8.26 -22.32
C LEU A 169 0.57 7.08 -23.28
N GLU A 170 1.81 6.75 -23.63
CA GLU A 170 2.13 5.71 -24.62
C GLU A 170 2.42 4.34 -24.00
N ALA A 171 3.03 4.32 -22.82
CA ALA A 171 3.40 3.07 -22.16
C ALA A 171 3.36 3.18 -20.64
N ILE A 172 2.96 2.06 -20.01
CA ILE A 172 3.09 1.84 -18.58
C ILE A 172 3.97 0.60 -18.40
N SER A 173 4.96 0.68 -17.53
CA SER A 173 5.84 -0.45 -17.19
C SER A 173 6.03 -0.53 -15.69
N GLU A 174 6.13 -1.75 -15.18
CA GLU A 174 6.64 -2.00 -13.84
C GLU A 174 8.17 -1.94 -13.86
N ILE A 175 8.77 -1.23 -12.90
CA ILE A 175 10.21 -1.04 -12.82
C ILE A 175 10.77 -1.43 -11.45
N HIS A 176 12.03 -1.84 -11.43
CA HIS A 176 12.77 -2.00 -10.19
C HIS A 176 13.15 -0.61 -9.63
N THR A 177 12.87 -0.35 -8.35
CA THR A 177 12.96 1.00 -7.76
C THR A 177 14.40 1.45 -7.55
N LEU A 178 15.33 0.51 -7.33
CA LEU A 178 16.76 0.81 -7.16
C LEU A 178 17.49 0.98 -8.49
N THR A 179 17.26 0.08 -9.45
CA THR A 179 18.01 0.05 -10.73
C THR A 179 17.32 0.83 -11.84
N GLY A 180 16.01 1.01 -11.76
CA GLY A 180 15.20 1.64 -12.82
C GLY A 180 14.96 0.76 -14.05
N GLU A 181 15.36 -0.51 -13.98
CA GLU A 181 15.15 -1.51 -15.04
C GLU A 181 13.68 -1.88 -15.15
N LYS A 182 13.21 -2.09 -16.39
CA LYS A 182 11.85 -2.54 -16.66
C LYS A 182 11.73 -4.03 -16.32
N ILE A 183 10.79 -4.36 -15.44
CA ILE A 183 10.46 -5.73 -15.06
C ILE A 183 9.46 -6.30 -16.06
N LYS A 184 8.34 -5.60 -16.29
CA LYS A 184 7.34 -5.98 -17.29
C LYS A 184 6.58 -4.78 -17.83
N LYS A 185 6.06 -4.91 -19.04
CA LYS A 185 5.11 -3.95 -19.64
C LYS A 185 3.69 -4.31 -19.21
N ILE A 186 2.89 -3.29 -18.90
CA ILE A 186 1.48 -3.42 -18.50
C ILE A 186 0.60 -3.09 -19.71
#